data_AF-A0A2V9R9Z3-F1
#
_entry.id   AF-A0A2V9R9Z3-F1
#
_cell.length_a   1.000
_cell.length_b   1.000
_cell.length_c   1.000
_cell.angle_alpha   90.00
_cell.angle_beta   90.00
_cell.angle_gamma   90.00
#
_symmetry.space_group_name_H-M   'P 1'
#
loop_
_entity.id
_entity.type
_entity.pdbx_description
1 polymer ?
#
loop_
_entity_poly.entity_id
_entity_poly.type
_entity_poly.pdbx_seq_one_letter_code
_entity_poly.pdbx_strand_id
1 'polypeptide(L)'
;MLESNLKESAANMLLTEATAEALSGESSQARETIAAVTRLTDSKTIKSNVARVMTLNGQGLQAQQIIERLVRENPSDTLLNAVESPTA
;
A
#
# COMPACT_ATOMS: atom_id res chain seq x y z
N MET A 1 -19.41 -7.36 8.44
CA MET A 1 -19.36 -6.60 7.16
C MET A 1 -19.22 -5.11 7.38
N LEU A 2 -20.15 -4.44 8.09
CA LEU A 2 -20.11 -2.97 8.24
C LEU A 2 -18.78 -2.45 8.81
N GLU A 3 -18.25 -3.06 9.87
CA GLU A 3 -16.98 -2.66 10.49
C GLU A 3 -15.77 -2.83 9.55
N SER A 4 -15.74 -3.92 8.78
CA SER A 4 -14.68 -4.15 7.77
C SER A 4 -14.71 -3.08 6.68
N ASN A 5 -15.91 -2.71 6.24
CA ASN A 5 -16.08 -1.66 5.23
C ASN A 5 -15.65 -0.29 5.75
N LEU A 6 -15.91 0.01 7.03
CA LEU A 6 -15.45 1.25 7.66
C LEU A 6 -13.92 1.29 7.83
N LYS A 7 -13.30 0.16 8.20
CA LYS A 7 -11.83 0.04 8.29
C LYS A 7 -11.15 0.21 6.95
N GLU A 8 -11.67 -0.40 5.88
CA GLU A 8 -11.15 -0.19 4.52
C GLU A 8 -11.35 1.24 4.03
N SER A 9 -12.50 1.87 4.34
CA SER A 9 -12.74 3.28 4.02
C SER A 9 -11.73 4.20 4.71
N ALA A 10 -11.53 4.04 6.01
CA ALA A 10 -10.53 4.79 6.77
C ALA A 10 -9.11 4.56 6.24
N ALA A 11 -8.77 3.31 5.90
CA ALA A 11 -7.49 2.97 5.29
C ALA A 11 -7.28 3.68 3.94
N ASN A 12 -8.30 3.79 3.09
CA ASN A 12 -8.20 4.52 1.83
C ASN A 12 -8.02 6.03 2.02
N MET A 13 -8.64 6.62 3.04
CA MET A 13 -8.41 8.04 3.38
C MET A 13 -6.96 8.27 3.79
N LEU A 14 -6.44 7.46 4.72
CA LEU A 14 -5.05 7.54 5.16
C LEU A 14 -4.05 7.24 4.02
N LEU A 15 -4.38 6.34 3.09
CA LEU A 15 -3.56 6.12 1.90
C LEU A 15 -3.50 7.34 0.98
N THR A 16 -4.59 8.11 0.90
CA THR A 16 -4.61 9.37 0.14
C THR A 16 -3.69 10.40 0.80
N GLU A 17 -3.74 10.51 2.13
CA GLU A 17 -2.85 11.36 2.91
C GLU A 17 -1.38 10.94 2.76
N ALA A 18 -1.06 9.65 2.96
CA ALA A 18 0.29 9.12 2.80
C ALA A 18 0.84 9.34 1.37
N THR A 19 -0.02 9.28 0.36
CA THR A 19 0.35 9.59 -1.02
C THR A 19 0.75 11.06 -1.16
N ALA A 20 -0.03 11.98 -0.59
CA ALA A 20 0.27 13.41 -0.62
C ALA A 20 1.56 13.74 0.15
N GLU A 21 1.77 13.13 1.31
CA GLU A 21 3.01 13.24 2.11
C GLU A 21 4.22 12.76 1.31
N ALA A 22 4.14 11.57 0.70
CA ALA A 22 5.23 11.01 -0.10
C ALA A 22 5.58 11.91 -1.30
N LEU A 23 4.57 12.41 -2.03
CA LEU A 23 4.77 13.29 -3.19
C LEU A 23 5.28 14.68 -2.80
N SER A 24 5.05 15.12 -1.57
CA SER A 24 5.53 16.40 -1.04
C SER A 24 6.93 16.30 -0.43
N GLY A 25 7.51 15.09 -0.35
CA GLY A 25 8.83 14.85 0.25
C GLY A 25 8.80 14.66 1.78
N GLU A 26 7.61 14.58 2.38
CA GLU A 26 7.41 14.38 3.82
C GLU A 26 7.56 12.89 4.18
N SER A 27 8.74 12.34 3.92
CA SER A 27 8.94 10.88 3.90
C SER A 27 8.74 10.18 5.24
N SER A 28 8.99 10.87 6.35
CA SER A 28 8.77 10.31 7.70
C SER A 28 7.29 10.20 8.02
N GLN A 29 6.51 11.23 7.72
CA GLN A 29 5.07 11.28 7.91
C GLN A 29 4.39 10.21 7.04
N ALA A 30 4.78 10.12 5.76
CA ALA A 30 4.28 9.07 4.87
C ALA A 30 4.48 7.66 5.46
N ARG A 31 5.62 7.39 6.11
CA ARG A 31 5.88 6.09 6.79
C ARG A 31 5.00 5.88 8.01
N GLU A 32 4.77 6.91 8.81
CA GLU A 32 3.88 6.84 9.97
C GLU A 32 2.43 6.58 9.55
N THR A 33 1.96 7.29 8.53
CA THR A 33 0.62 7.13 7.97
C THR A 33 0.44 5.73 7.35
N ILE A 34 1.45 5.22 6.62
CA ILE A 34 1.46 3.82 6.14
C ILE A 34 1.38 2.83 7.32
N ALA A 35 2.12 3.05 8.40
CA ALA A 35 2.06 2.19 9.58
C ALA A 35 0.67 2.22 10.23
N ALA A 36 -0.03 3.36 10.21
CA ALA A 36 -1.42 3.44 10.65
C ALA A 36 -2.38 2.64 9.75
N VAL A 37 -2.24 2.76 8.42
CA VAL A 37 -3.04 2.01 7.44
C VAL A 37 -2.94 0.50 7.68
N THR A 38 -1.72 -0.01 7.81
CA THR A 38 -1.48 -1.47 7.98
C THR A 38 -2.03 -2.04 9.30
N ARG A 39 -2.29 -1.20 10.31
CA ARG A 39 -2.95 -1.62 11.56
C ARG A 39 -4.48 -1.69 11.44
N LEU A 40 -5.08 -1.01 10.46
CA LEU A 40 -6.54 -0.96 10.31
C LEU A 40 -7.11 -2.21 9.62
N THR A 41 -6.39 -2.75 8.64
CA THR A 41 -6.90 -3.83 7.79
C THR A 41 -5.76 -4.64 7.16
N ASP A 42 -6.00 -5.93 6.99
CA ASP A 42 -5.08 -6.87 6.33
C ASP A 42 -5.46 -7.12 4.85
N SER A 43 -6.38 -6.31 4.31
CA SER A 43 -6.93 -6.43 2.96
C SER A 43 -5.84 -6.38 1.88
N LYS A 44 -5.89 -7.33 0.94
CA LYS A 44 -4.98 -7.40 -0.21
C LYS A 44 -4.94 -6.09 -1.00
N THR A 45 -6.11 -5.51 -1.28
CA THR A 45 -6.24 -4.26 -2.04
C THR A 45 -5.50 -3.12 -1.32
N ILE A 46 -5.65 -3.05 0.01
CA ILE A 46 -4.99 -2.03 0.82
C ILE A 46 -3.47 -2.27 0.86
N LYS A 47 -3.01 -3.52 1.01
CA LYS A 47 -1.58 -3.86 0.94
C LYS A 47 -0.95 -3.49 -0.41
N SER A 48 -1.66 -3.72 -1.52
CA SER A 48 -1.20 -3.31 -2.84
C SER A 48 -1.08 -1.79 -2.96
N ASN A 49 -2.03 -1.03 -2.41
CA ASN A 49 -1.95 0.43 -2.39
C ASN A 49 -0.84 0.94 -1.46
N VAL A 50 -0.63 0.31 -0.30
CA VAL A 50 0.51 0.60 0.60
C VAL A 50 1.83 0.43 -0.15
N ALA A 51 2.02 -0.68 -0.86
CA ALA A 51 3.23 -0.91 -1.65
C ALA A 51 3.44 0.20 -2.71
N ARG A 52 2.37 0.67 -3.36
CA ARG A 52 2.46 1.80 -4.30
C ARG A 52 2.97 3.07 -3.61
N VAL A 53 2.41 3.43 -2.45
CA VAL A 53 2.86 4.63 -1.71
C VAL A 53 4.30 4.46 -1.21
N MET A 54 4.68 3.27 -0.76
CA MET A 54 6.06 2.95 -0.39
C MET A 54 7.01 3.18 -1.56
N THR A 55 6.66 2.78 -2.79
CA THR A 55 7.46 3.09 -3.98
C THR A 55 7.61 4.59 -4.19
N LEU A 56 6.51 5.36 -4.11
CA LEU A 56 6.55 6.83 -4.22
C LEU A 56 7.44 7.47 -3.16
N ASN A 57 7.48 6.88 -1.96
CA ASN A 57 8.29 7.36 -0.84
C ASN A 57 9.75 6.84 -0.85
N GLY A 58 10.21 6.24 -1.96
CA GLY A 58 11.58 5.72 -2.10
C GLY A 58 11.84 4.38 -1.40
N GLN A 59 10.81 3.69 -0.92
CA GLN A 59 10.89 2.41 -0.23
C GLN A 59 10.70 1.21 -1.20
N GLY A 60 11.28 1.30 -2.40
CA GLY A 60 11.03 0.36 -3.51
C GLY A 60 11.30 -1.11 -3.18
N LEU A 61 12.39 -1.42 -2.47
CA LEU A 61 12.70 -2.82 -2.09
C LEU A 61 11.62 -3.42 -1.17
N GLN A 62 11.14 -2.63 -0.21
CA GLN A 62 10.11 -3.09 0.73
C GLN A 62 8.75 -3.22 0.03
N ALA A 63 8.43 -2.29 -0.88
CA ALA A 63 7.24 -2.36 -1.72
C ALA A 63 7.23 -3.63 -2.58
N GLN A 64 8.37 -3.95 -3.22
CA GLN A 64 8.53 -5.14 -4.04
C GLN A 64 8.28 -6.42 -3.24
N GLN A 65 8.85 -6.53 -2.04
CA GLN A 65 8.64 -7.70 -1.17
C GLN A 65 7.16 -7.91 -0.82
N ILE A 66 6.39 -6.82 -0.61
CA ILE A 66 4.95 -6.90 -0.36
C ILE A 66 4.23 -7.40 -1.63
N ILE A 67 4.52 -6.83 -2.80
CA ILE A 67 3.89 -7.24 -4.06
C ILE A 67 4.19 -8.71 -4.38
N GLU A 68 5.45 -9.15 -4.29
CA GLU A 68 5.83 -10.55 -4.52
C GLU A 68 5.11 -11.52 -3.59
N ARG A 69 4.93 -11.13 -2.32
CA ARG A 69 4.15 -11.92 -1.38
C ARG A 69 2.68 -11.98 -1.79
N LEU A 70 2.08 -10.85 -2.15
CA LEU A 70 0.69 -10.80 -2.61
C LEU A 70 0.45 -11.65 -3.86
N VAL A 71 1.38 -11.61 -4.83
CA VAL A 71 1.35 -12.44 -6.05
C VAL A 71 1.37 -13.92 -5.69
N ARG A 72 2.30 -14.35 -4.81
CA ARG A 72 2.38 -15.75 -4.36
C ARG A 72 1.13 -16.21 -3.64
N GLU A 73 0.53 -15.35 -2.82
CA GLU A 73 -0.69 -15.65 -2.07
C GLU A 73 -1.95 -15.60 -2.95
N ASN A 74 -1.91 -14.92 -4.10
CA ASN A 74 -3.05 -14.70 -4.98
C ASN A 74 -2.70 -14.92 -6.47
N PRO A 75 -2.24 -16.13 -6.85
CA PRO A 75 -1.67 -16.36 -8.18
C PRO A 75 -2.67 -16.16 -9.32
N SER A 76 -3.98 -16.26 -9.05
CA SER A 76 -5.05 -16.04 -10.03
C SER A 76 -5.49 -14.57 -10.18
N ASP A 77 -4.93 -13.64 -9.41
CA ASP A 77 -5.27 -12.21 -9.47
C ASP A 77 -4.47 -11.49 -10.57
N THR A 78 -5.08 -11.37 -11.75
CA THR A 78 -4.42 -10.81 -12.93
C THR A 78 -4.10 -9.32 -12.82
N LEU A 79 -4.84 -8.55 -12.01
CA LEU A 79 -4.58 -7.12 -11.82
C LEU A 79 -3.34 -6.91 -10.94
N LEU A 80 -3.19 -7.74 -9.91
CA LEU A 80 -2.02 -7.70 -9.04
C LEU A 80 -0.76 -8.23 -9.75
N ASN A 81 -0.92 -9.24 -10.60
CA ASN A 81 0.15 -9.81 -11.43
C ASN A 81 0.61 -8.87 -12.57
N ALA A 82 -0.20 -7.86 -12.94
CA ALA A 82 0.13 -6.89 -13.98
C ALA A 82 0.95 -5.69 -13.49
N VAL A 83 1.20 -5.59 -12.17
CA VAL A 83 1.99 -4.48 -11.60
C VAL A 83 3.47 -4.74 -11.83
N GLU A 84 4.01 -4.26 -12.95
CA GLU A 84 5.46 -4.10 -13.12
C GLU A 84 5.92 -2.93 -12.24
N SER A 85 6.78 -3.22 -11.26
CA SER A 85 7.44 -2.16 -10.48
C SER A 85 8.49 -1.51 -11.38
N PRO A 86 8.52 -0.18 -11.54
CA PRO A 86 9.62 0.49 -12.22
C PRO A 86 10.88 0.22 -11.40
N THR A 87 11.75 -0.63 -11.94
CA THR A 87 13.10 -0.78 -11.42
C THR A 87 13.87 0.45 -11.89
N ALA A 88 14.32 1.26 -10.92
CA ALA A 88 15.21 2.39 -11.16
C ALA A 88 16.54 1.94 -11.78
#